data_AF-A0A455U5Q6-F1
#
_entry.id   AF-A0A455U5Q6-F1
#
_cell.length_a   1.000
_cell.length_b   1.000
_cell.length_c   1.000
_cell.angle_alpha   90.00
_cell.angle_beta   90.00
_cell.angle_gamma   90.00
#
_symmetry.space_group_name_H-M   'P 1'
#
loop_
_entity.id
_entity.type
_entity.pdbx_description
1 polymer ?
#
loop_
_entity_poly.entity_id
_entity_poly.type
_entity_poly.pdbx_seq_one_letter_code
_entity_poly.pdbx_strand_id
1 'polypeptide(L)' 'MAINALQSVASPHNFLGINQAGQVAIIRTRGNAYGHVVLRGGNGKPNYDSVSVALAERA' A
#
# COMPACT_ATOMS: atom_id res chain seq x y z
N MET A 1 5.06 3.61 8.89
CA MET A 1 3.92 4.11 8.07
C MET A 1 3.61 3.27 6.82
N ALA A 2 4.47 2.34 6.36
CA ALA A 2 4.15 1.47 5.20
C ALA A 2 3.26 0.25 5.54
N ILE A 3 3.44 -0.34 6.74
CA ILE A 3 2.69 -1.51 7.21
C ILE A 3 1.19 -1.21 7.29
N ASN A 4 0.82 -0.05 7.85
CA ASN A 4 -0.59 0.35 7.96
C ASN A 4 -1.26 0.51 6.58
N ALA A 5 -0.50 0.95 5.57
CA ALA A 5 -1.00 1.04 4.20
C ALA A 5 -1.21 -0.36 3.59
N LEU A 6 -0.32 -1.31 3.89
CA LEU A 6 -0.50 -2.72 3.48
C LEU A 6 -1.70 -3.38 4.15
N GLN A 7 -1.87 -3.19 5.46
CA GLN A 7 -3.03 -3.72 6.18
C GLN A 7 -4.34 -3.13 5.64
N SER A 8 -4.34 -1.83 5.33
CA SER A 8 -5.50 -1.18 4.72
C SER A 8 -5.78 -1.78 3.34
N VAL A 9 -4.79 -1.84 2.44
CA VAL A 9 -5.03 -2.30 1.05
C VAL A 9 -5.46 -3.77 0.98
N ALA A 10 -5.10 -4.59 1.97
CA ALA A 10 -5.51 -5.99 2.04
C ALA A 10 -7.03 -6.17 2.24
N SER A 11 -7.73 -5.15 2.77
CA SER A 11 -9.16 -5.21 3.04
C SER A 11 -10.00 -4.65 1.88
N PRO A 12 -11.27 -5.09 1.71
CA PRO A 12 -12.21 -4.48 0.76
C PRO A 12 -12.48 -3.01 1.09
N HIS A 13 -12.46 -2.14 0.06
CA HIS A 13 -12.80 -0.71 0.21
C HIS A 13 -13.95 -0.32 -0.69
N ASN A 14 -14.80 0.59 -0.20
CA ASN A 14 -15.85 1.23 -0.97
C ASN A 14 -15.50 2.72 -1.14
N PHE A 15 -15.45 3.20 -2.38
CA PHE A 15 -15.22 4.61 -2.65
C PHE A 15 -16.00 5.10 -3.87
N LEU A 16 -16.26 6.40 -3.92
CA LEU A 16 -16.90 7.05 -5.06
C LEU A 16 -15.87 7.24 -6.17
N GLY A 17 -16.18 6.78 -7.37
CA GLY A 17 -15.30 6.89 -8.54
C GLY A 17 -16.09 6.99 -9.83
N ILE A 18 -15.37 6.95 -10.94
CA ILE A 18 -15.94 6.97 -12.29
C ILE A 18 -15.81 5.57 -12.88
N ASN A 19 -16.91 5.00 -13.36
CA ASN A 19 -16.89 3.71 -14.04
C ASN A 19 -16.31 3.84 -15.46
N GLN A 20 -16.06 2.72 -16.14
CA GLN A 20 -15.49 2.72 -17.50
C GLN A 20 -16.38 3.45 -18.55
N ALA A 21 -17.64 3.70 -18.23
CA ALA A 21 -18.58 4.44 -19.07
C ALA A 21 -18.62 5.96 -18.75
N GLY A 22 -17.76 6.44 -17.85
CA GLY A 22 -17.69 7.87 -17.49
C GLY A 22 -18.74 8.32 -16.47
N GLN A 23 -19.47 7.40 -15.83
CA GLN A 23 -20.52 7.71 -14.88
C GLN A 23 -20.02 7.60 -13.44
N VAL A 24 -20.59 8.40 -12.54
CA VAL A 24 -20.33 8.31 -11.10
C VAL A 24 -20.89 6.98 -10.57
N ALA A 25 -20.03 6.19 -9.95
CA ALA A 25 -20.36 4.89 -9.39
C ALA A 25 -19.68 4.66 -8.05
N ILE A 26 -20.29 3.82 -7.21
CA ILE A 26 -19.65 3.30 -6.00
C ILE A 26 -18.76 2.12 -6.44
N ILE A 27 -17.45 2.30 -6.33
CA ILE A 27 -16.45 1.27 -6.64
C ILE A 27 -16.19 0.47 -5.37
N ARG A 28 -16.36 -0.85 -5.47
CA ARG A 28 -16.05 -1.81 -4.40
C ARG A 28 -14.87 -2.67 -4.81
N THR A 29 -13.76 -2.53 -4.09
CA THR A 29 -12.58 -3.38 -4.28
C THR A 29 -12.68 -4.60 -3.36
N ARG A 30 -12.04 -5.70 -3.77
CA ARG A 30 -11.99 -6.94 -2.98
C ARG A 30 -10.84 -6.97 -1.96
N GLY A 31 -10.02 -5.92 -1.91
CA GLY A 31 -8.71 -5.93 -1.27
C GLY A 31 -7.62 -6.41 -2.22
N ASN A 32 -6.40 -5.93 -2.04
CA ASN A 32 -5.21 -6.30 -2.80
C ASN A 32 -4.22 -7.03 -1.89
N ALA A 33 -4.17 -8.36 -2.04
CA ALA A 33 -3.23 -9.21 -1.30
C ALA A 33 -1.77 -9.08 -1.77
N TYR A 34 -1.51 -8.36 -2.88
CA TYR A 34 -0.20 -8.21 -3.51
C TYR A 34 0.44 -6.84 -3.26
N GLY A 35 -0.04 -6.09 -2.25
CA GLY A 35 0.66 -4.90 -1.79
C GLY A 35 2.07 -5.27 -1.34
N HIS A 36 3.07 -4.48 -1.75
CA HIS A 36 4.46 -4.68 -1.33
C HIS A 36 5.04 -3.38 -0.79
N VAL A 37 5.97 -3.47 0.16
CA VAL A 37 6.70 -2.30 0.67
C VAL A 37 7.84 -1.96 -0.27
N VAL A 38 7.91 -0.70 -0.70
CA VAL A 38 9.08 -0.17 -1.40
C VAL A 38 9.91 0.66 -0.42
N LEU A 39 11.14 0.21 -0.17
CA LEU A 39 12.12 0.96 0.60
C LEU A 39 12.76 2.03 -0.31
N ARG A 40 12.36 3.29 -0.13
CA ARG A 40 12.77 4.43 -0.99
C ARG A 40 13.69 5.45 -0.31
N GLY A 41 14.31 5.10 0.82
CA GLY A 41 15.10 6.02 1.64
C GLY A 41 14.27 7.13 2.32
N GLY A 42 14.90 7.86 3.24
CA GLY A 42 14.32 9.02 3.92
C GLY A 42 15.38 9.80 4.70
N ASN A 43 15.28 11.14 4.74
CA ASN A 43 16.26 12.05 5.37
C ASN A 43 17.72 11.88 4.90
N GLY A 44 17.94 11.62 3.61
CA GLY A 44 19.29 11.57 3.02
C GLY A 44 20.12 10.35 3.38
N LYS A 45 19.53 9.35 4.05
CA LYS A 45 20.19 8.07 4.37
C LYS A 45 19.56 6.92 3.59
N PRO A 46 20.37 6.01 3.03
CA PRO A 46 19.86 4.80 2.39
C PRO A 46 19.26 3.85 3.44
N ASN A 47 18.12 3.23 3.11
CA ASN A 47 17.45 2.23 3.94
C ASN A 47 17.55 0.81 3.35
N TYR A 48 18.67 0.51 2.68
CA TYR A 48 19.00 -0.80 2.13
C TYR A 48 19.98 -1.61 2.99
N ASP A 49 20.39 -1.08 4.16
CA ASP A 49 21.26 -1.82 5.05
C ASP A 49 20.55 -3.03 5.67
N SER A 50 21.33 -4.02 6.10
CA SER A 50 20.82 -5.29 6.64
C SER A 50 19.91 -5.09 7.85
N VAL A 51 20.10 -4.01 8.61
CA VAL A 51 19.24 -3.62 9.73
C VAL A 51 17.89 -3.08 9.23
N SER A 52 17.86 -2.23 8.21
CA SER A 52 16.63 -1.70 7.62
C SER A 52 15.80 -2.79 6.95
N VAL A 53 16.46 -3.75 6.29
CA VAL A 53 15.78 -4.91 5.68
C VAL A 53 15.18 -5.82 6.77
N ALA A 54 15.94 -6.16 7.81
CA ALA A 54 15.43 -6.98 8.91
C ALA A 54 14.26 -6.31 9.67
N LEU A 55 14.29 -4.98 9.79
CA LEU A 55 13.18 -4.22 10.37
C LEU A 55 11.93 -4.23 9.47
N ALA A 56 12.12 -4.23 8.15
CA ALA A 56 11.04 -4.32 7.17
C ALA A 56 10.45 -5.73 7.04
N GLU A 57 11.23 -6.79 7.28
CA GLU A 57 10.75 -8.18 7.30
C GLU A 57 9.93 -8.52 8.56
N ARG A 58 10.24 -7.86 9.69
CA ARG A 58 9.53 -8.07 10.97
C ARG A 58 8.21 -7.31 11.10
N ALA A 59 7.83 -6.59 10.05
CA ALA A 59 6.84 -5.54 10.03
C ALA A 59 5.59 -5.98 9.24
#